data_AF-A0A6A0B4L4-F1
#
_entry.id   AF-A0A6A0B4L4-F1
#
_cell.length_a   1.000
_cell.length_b   1.000
_cell.length_c   1.000
_cell.angle_alpha   90.00
_cell.angle_beta   90.00
_cell.angle_gamma   90.00
#
_symmetry.space_group_name_H-M   'P 1'
#
loop_
_entity.id
_entity.type
_entity.pdbx_description
1 polymer ?
#
loop_
_entity_poly.entity_id
_entity_poly.type
_entity_poly.pdbx_seq_one_letter_code
_entity_poly.pdbx_strand_id
1 'polypeptide(L)' 'MEIGATITCQPISFSEKITGIVRKKYENTILVEVIGCEDDDKHVFMERNRYVLVKAEA' A
#
# COMPACT_ATOMS: atom_id res chain seq x y z
N MET A 1 -11.40 -3.32 -6.26
CA MET A 1 -9.97 -3.71 -6.26
C MET A 1 -9.85 -5.22 -6.03
N GLU A 2 -8.94 -5.95 -6.67
CA GLU A 2 -8.80 -7.43 -6.60
C GLU A 2 -7.52 -7.88 -5.88
N ILE A 3 -7.52 -9.09 -5.29
CA ILE A 3 -6.29 -9.66 -4.68
C ILE A 3 -5.31 -9.98 -5.81
N GLY A 4 -4.04 -9.61 -5.65
CA GLY A 4 -3.00 -9.74 -6.67
C GLY A 4 -2.90 -8.55 -7.62
N ALA A 5 -3.85 -7.61 -7.58
CA ALA A 5 -3.77 -6.39 -8.37
C ALA A 5 -2.68 -5.46 -7.84
N THR A 6 -1.91 -4.88 -8.76
CA THR A 6 -1.00 -3.76 -8.46
C THR A 6 -1.80 -2.46 -8.50
N ILE A 7 -1.65 -1.65 -7.46
CA ILE A 7 -2.39 -0.40 -7.28
C ILE A 7 -1.44 0.70 -6.83
N THR A 8 -1.74 1.93 -7.21
CA THR A 8 -1.16 3.13 -6.59
C THR A 8 -2.20 3.71 -5.65
N CYS A 9 -1.84 3.89 -4.39
CA CYS A 9 -2.78 4.27 -3.34
C CYS A 9 -2.09 5.06 -2.23
N GLN A 10 -2.88 5.76 -1.43
CA GLN A 10 -2.41 6.47 -0.25
C GLN A 10 -2.78 5.65 1.00
N PRO A 11 -1.79 5.14 1.75
CA PRO A 11 -2.04 4.40 2.97
C PRO A 11 -2.62 5.26 4.08
N ILE A 12 -3.26 4.61 5.05
CA ILE A 12 -3.83 5.31 6.21
C ILE A 12 -2.73 5.86 7.13
N SER A 13 -1.57 5.18 7.17
CA SER A 13 -0.51 5.44 8.14
C SER A 13 0.38 6.64 7.81
N PHE A 14 0.37 7.16 6.58
CA PHE A 14 1.28 8.23 6.15
C PHE A 14 0.79 8.93 4.87
N SER A 15 1.40 10.07 4.53
CA SER A 15 0.95 10.98 3.46
C SER A 15 1.36 10.53 2.06
N GLU A 16 2.40 9.71 1.94
CA GLU A 16 3.03 9.37 0.68
C GLU A 16 2.20 8.35 -0.10
N LYS A 17 2.14 8.52 -1.43
CA LYS A 17 1.56 7.51 -2.30
C LYS A 17 2.54 6.36 -2.47
N ILE A 18 1.99 5.16 -2.45
CA ILE A 18 2.74 3.92 -2.67
C ILE A 18 2.13 3.15 -3.82
N THR A 19 3.00 2.41 -4.50
CA THR A 19 2.61 1.35 -5.43
C THR A 19 2.79 0.02 -4.72
N GLY A 20 1.75 -0.81 -4.75
CA GLY A 20 1.75 -2.06 -4.02
C GLY A 20 0.79 -3.10 -4.56
N ILE A 21 0.94 -4.33 -4.09
CA ILE A 21 0.13 -5.48 -4.49
C ILE A 21 -0.91 -5.75 -3.40
N VAL A 22 -2.18 -5.85 -3.77
CA VAL A 22 -3.25 -6.22 -2.83
C VAL A 22 -3.04 -7.67 -2.37
N ARG A 23 -2.77 -7.86 -1.08
CA ARG A 23 -2.58 -9.19 -0.48
C ARG A 23 -3.83 -9.71 0.22
N LYS A 24 -4.62 -8.83 0.81
CA LYS A 24 -5.83 -9.19 1.54
C LYS A 24 -6.85 -8.07 1.49
N LYS A 25 -8.13 -8.43 1.53
CA LYS A 25 -9.24 -7.48 1.69
C LYS A 25 -9.93 -7.72 3.03
N TYR A 26 -10.32 -6.63 3.67
CA TYR A 26 -11.19 -6.58 4.83
C TYR A 26 -12.45 -5.80 4.45
N GLU A 27 -13.39 -5.67 5.38
CA GLU A 27 -14.68 -5.01 5.15
C GLU A 27 -14.53 -3.57 4.65
N ASN A 28 -13.61 -2.79 5.22
CA ASN A 28 -13.42 -1.37 4.90
C ASN A 28 -11.97 -1.00 4.54
N THR A 29 -11.07 -1.99 4.50
CA THR A 29 -9.65 -1.78 4.24
C THR A 29 -9.08 -2.89 3.39
N ILE A 30 -7.95 -2.62 2.75
CA ILE A 30 -7.15 -3.60 2.02
C ILE A 30 -5.73 -3.58 2.55
N LEU A 31 -5.14 -4.76 2.66
CA LEU A 31 -3.72 -4.94 2.96
C LEU A 31 -2.94 -4.94 1.65
N VAL A 32 -1.94 -4.08 1.58
CA VAL A 32 -1.13 -3.87 0.39
C VAL A 32 0.33 -4.12 0.76
N GLU A 33 1.01 -4.97 -0.02
CA GLU A 33 2.46 -5.10 0.06
C GLU A 33 3.10 -4.01 -0.79
N VAL A 34 3.92 -3.17 -0.18
CA VAL A 34 4.58 -2.05 -0.86
C VAL A 34 5.67 -2.61 -1.78
N ILE A 35 5.62 -2.23 -3.06
CA ILE A 35 6.66 -2.56 -4.06
C ILE A 35 7.35 -1.30 -4.61
N GLY A 36 6.86 -0.12 -4.25
CA GLY A 36 7.52 1.15 -4.53
C GLY A 36 6.81 2.33 -3.88
N CYS A 37 7.51 3.44 -3.75
CA CYS A 37 6.98 4.75 -3.36
C CYS A 37 7.58 5.84 -4.26
N GLU A 38 6.97 7.03 -4.27
CA GLU A 38 7.44 8.17 -5.05
C GLU A 38 8.71 8.80 -4.46
N ASP A 39 8.99 8.62 -3.18
CA ASP A 39 10.13 9.23 -2.49
C ASP A 39 11.49 8.62 -2.88
N ASP A 40 12.55 9.42 -2.84
CA ASP A 40 13.92 8.99 -3.19
C ASP A 40 14.50 7.99 -2.16
N ASP A 41 14.00 7.99 -0.91
CA ASP A 41 14.41 7.11 0.19
C ASP A 41 13.64 5.76 0.21
N LYS A 42 13.42 5.17 -0.98
CA LYS A 42 12.64 3.95 -1.18
C LYS A 42 13.06 2.80 -0.28
N HIS A 43 14.36 2.66 -0.03
CA HIS A 43 14.90 1.50 0.69
C HIS A 43 14.49 1.45 2.16
N VAL A 44 14.72 2.53 2.91
CA VAL A 44 14.40 2.57 4.35
C VAL A 44 12.89 2.53 4.58
N PHE A 45 12.14 3.17 3.68
CA PHE A 45 10.69 3.19 3.74
C PHE A 45 10.09 1.79 3.52
N MET A 46 10.54 1.07 2.49
CA MET A 46 10.04 -0.27 2.17
C MET A 46 10.41 -1.31 3.23
N GLU A 47 11.59 -1.20 3.85
CA GLU A 47 11.98 -2.08 4.96
C GLU A 47 11.08 -1.90 6.19
N ARG A 48 10.72 -0.65 6.51
CA ARG A 48 9.86 -0.34 7.66
C ARG A 48 8.38 -0.56 7.38
N ASN A 49 7.94 -0.38 6.14
CA ASN A 49 6.54 -0.34 5.74
C ASN A 49 6.21 -1.37 4.65
N ARG A 50 6.73 -2.60 4.79
CA ARG A 50 6.49 -3.67 3.81
C ARG A 50 5.00 -3.94 3.56
N TYR A 51 4.16 -3.84 4.59
CA TYR A 51 2.72 -4.01 4.49
C TYR A 51 1.99 -2.81 5.06
N VAL A 52 1.00 -2.31 4.32
CA VAL A 52 0.24 -1.12 4.68
C VAL A 52 -1.25 -1.34 4.50
N LEU A 53 -2.04 -0.65 5.32
CA LEU A 53 -3.50 -0.64 5.20
C LEU A 53 -3.95 0.59 4.41
N VAL A 54 -4.83 0.34 3.47
CA VAL A 54 -5.45 1.36 2.62
C VAL A 54 -6.96 1.24 2.82
N LYS A 55 -7.67 2.37 2.82
CA LYS A 55 -9.14 2.33 2.84
C LYS A 55 -9.64 1.68 1.55
N ALA A 56 -10.59 0.77 1.67
CA ALA A 56 -11.34 0.31 0.51
C ALA A 56 -12.23 1.49 0.08
N GLU A 57 -11.91 2.12 -1.05
CA GLU A 57 -12.88 3.04 -1.67
C GLU A 57 -14.10 2.20 -2.09
N ALA A 58 -15.28 2.65 -1.67
CA ALA A 58 -16.56 2.01 -1.94
C ALA A 58 -16.93 2.13 -3.43
#